data_AF-A0A484ZCE0-F1
#
_entry.id   AF-A0A484ZCE0-F1
#
_cell.length_a   1.000
_cell.length_b   1.000
_cell.length_c   1.000
_cell.angle_alpha   90.00
_cell.angle_beta   90.00
_cell.angle_gamma   90.00
#
_symmetry.space_group_name_H-M   'P 1'
#
loop_
_entity.id
_entity.type
_entity.pdbx_description
1 polymer ?
#
loop_
_entity_poly.entity_id
_entity_poly.type
_entity_poly.pdbx_seq_one_letter_code
_entity_poly.pdbx_strand_id
1 'polypeptide(L)'
;MLTGSTQNVEAGQVVTVNVGGKNHLATVESDGSWSVTVSSADLAGLKDGTNNIAVSVSNVAGNGASAAQEVRVDTSAPTITINTLAGDDVLNAAEAAQPLTISGTTVGAEAVRPSRSP
;
A
#
# COMPACT_ATOMS: atom_id res chain seq x y z
N MET A 1 8.27 -4.78 7.75
CA MET A 1 8.19 -5.50 9.04
C MET A 1 6.90 -5.10 9.71
N LEU A 2 6.13 -6.07 10.21
CA LEU A 2 4.93 -5.84 11.02
C LEU A 2 5.24 -6.23 12.46
N THR A 3 4.71 -5.48 13.42
CA THR A 3 4.90 -5.70 14.85
C THR A 3 3.58 -5.63 15.58
N GLY A 4 3.52 -6.21 16.77
CA GLY A 4 2.40 -6.07 17.68
C GLY A 4 2.71 -6.65 19.06
N SER A 5 1.69 -6.67 19.90
CA SER A 5 1.74 -7.27 21.22
C SER A 5 0.46 -8.05 21.50
N THR A 6 0.56 -8.98 22.45
CA THR A 6 -0.55 -9.80 22.95
C THR A 6 -0.58 -9.74 24.46
N GLN A 7 -1.77 -9.88 25.05
CA GLN A 7 -1.96 -9.99 26.49
C GLN A 7 -2.58 -11.35 26.82
N ASN A 8 -2.16 -11.97 27.93
CA ASN A 8 -2.64 -13.30 28.35
C ASN A 8 -2.37 -14.42 27.32
N VAL A 9 -1.28 -14.28 26.57
CA VAL A 9 -0.76 -15.27 25.63
C VAL A 9 0.68 -15.55 26.05
N GLU A 10 1.00 -16.82 26.27
CA GLU A 10 2.33 -17.22 26.74
C GLU A 10 3.39 -17.07 25.64
N ALA A 11 4.64 -16.85 26.06
CA ALA A 11 5.78 -16.86 25.15
C ALA A 11 5.87 -18.22 24.43
N GLY A 12 6.23 -18.19 23.16
CA GLY A 12 6.28 -19.38 22.30
C GLY A 12 4.99 -19.69 21.56
N GLN A 13 3.87 -19.01 21.85
CA GLN A 13 2.65 -19.15 21.05
C GLN A 13 2.83 -18.54 19.65
N VAL A 14 2.18 -19.14 18.66
CA VAL A 14 2.31 -18.75 17.25
C VAL A 14 1.25 -17.73 16.88
N VAL A 15 1.70 -16.56 16.45
CA VAL A 15 0.89 -15.52 15.82
C VAL A 15 0.83 -15.79 14.31
N THR A 16 -0.37 -15.91 13.77
CA THR A 16 -0.61 -16.02 12.32
C THR A 16 -1.05 -14.67 11.77
N VAL A 17 -0.25 -14.09 10.89
CA VAL A 17 -0.50 -12.83 10.20
C VAL A 17 -0.82 -13.12 8.73
N ASN A 18 -2.08 -12.88 8.32
CA ASN A 18 -2.52 -13.01 6.94
C ASN A 18 -2.35 -11.68 6.20
N VAL A 19 -1.53 -11.67 5.16
CA VAL A 19 -1.32 -10.53 4.25
C VAL A 19 -1.69 -10.96 2.85
N GLY A 20 -2.74 -10.36 2.28
CA GLY A 20 -3.16 -10.66 0.90
C GLY A 20 -3.51 -12.14 0.67
N GLY A 21 -4.01 -12.83 1.70
CA GLY A 21 -4.32 -14.26 1.63
C GLY A 21 -3.14 -15.19 1.95
N LYS A 22 -1.93 -14.68 2.16
CA LYS A 22 -0.75 -15.47 2.57
C LYS A 22 -0.52 -15.38 4.07
N ASN A 23 -0.27 -16.52 4.71
CA ASN A 23 0.02 -16.59 6.14
C ASN A 23 1.52 -16.43 6.39
N HIS A 24 1.85 -15.55 7.33
CA HIS A 24 3.16 -15.36 7.90
C HIS A 24 3.10 -15.67 9.39
N LEU A 25 4.12 -16.36 9.91
CA LEU A 25 4.15 -16.80 11.30
C LEU A 25 5.15 -15.95 12.08
N ALA A 26 4.75 -15.58 13.29
CA ALA A 26 5.61 -15.00 14.31
C ALA A 26 5.41 -15.76 15.63
N THR A 27 6.34 -15.56 16.55
CA THR A 27 6.28 -16.12 17.89
C THR A 27 6.08 -14.99 18.88
N VAL A 28 5.24 -15.23 19.90
CA VAL A 28 5.12 -14.33 21.05
C VAL A 28 6.39 -14.45 21.90
N GLU A 29 7.08 -13.34 22.13
CA GLU A 29 8.26 -13.23 22.97
C GLU A 29 7.89 -13.17 24.46
N SER A 30 8.89 -13.23 25.35
CA SER A 30 8.68 -13.22 26.81
C SER A 30 7.97 -11.98 27.36
N ASP A 31 8.06 -10.86 26.64
CA ASP A 31 7.39 -9.60 26.97
C ASP A 31 6.00 -9.45 26.31
N GLY A 32 5.54 -10.49 25.60
CA GLY A 32 4.27 -10.48 24.86
C GLY A 32 4.34 -9.80 23.49
N SER A 33 5.52 -9.30 23.08
CA SER A 33 5.72 -8.73 21.74
C SER A 33 5.84 -9.82 20.67
N TRP A 34 5.59 -9.46 19.42
CA TRP A 34 5.86 -10.32 18.27
C TRP A 34 6.18 -9.46 17.05
N SER A 35 6.92 -10.02 16.11
CA SER A 35 7.22 -9.36 14.84
C SER A 35 7.30 -10.35 13.70
N VAL A 36 6.92 -9.92 12.49
CA VAL A 36 7.01 -10.72 11.27
C VAL A 36 7.53 -9.89 10.11
N THR A 37 8.41 -10.49 9.32
CA THR A 37 8.88 -9.91 8.06
C THR A 37 8.03 -10.42 6.91
N VAL A 38 7.42 -9.48 6.19
CA VAL A 38 6.70 -9.75 4.94
C VAL A 38 7.62 -9.36 3.80
N SER A 39 7.83 -10.27 2.85
CA SER A 39 8.74 -10.02 1.72
C SER A 39 8.15 -8.97 0.77
N SER A 40 9.01 -8.27 0.03
CA SER A 40 8.56 -7.36 -1.03
C SER A 40 7.75 -8.08 -2.11
N ALA A 41 8.06 -9.36 -2.39
CA ALA A 41 7.32 -10.17 -3.34
C ALA A 41 5.88 -10.47 -2.88
N ASP A 42 5.66 -10.68 -1.58
CA ASP A 42 4.32 -10.87 -1.03
C ASP A 42 3.53 -9.56 -1.03
N LEU A 43 4.19 -8.44 -0.72
CA LEU A 43 3.57 -7.11 -0.82
C LEU A 43 3.23 -6.72 -2.26
N ALA A 44 4.08 -7.07 -3.23
CA ALA A 44 3.83 -6.85 -4.66
C ALA A 44 2.66 -7.68 -5.19
N GLY A 45 2.23 -8.72 -4.46
CA GLY A 45 1.04 -9.51 -4.79
C GLY A 45 -0.29 -8.88 -4.35
N LEU A 46 -0.27 -7.78 -3.59
CA LEU A 46 -1.47 -7.06 -3.18
C LEU A 46 -2.09 -6.31 -4.36
N LYS A 47 -3.42 -6.21 -4.38
CA LYS A 47 -4.15 -5.51 -5.44
C LYS A 47 -4.29 -4.03 -5.10
N ASP A 48 -4.33 -3.17 -6.13
CA ASP A 48 -4.74 -1.78 -5.96
C ASP A 48 -6.12 -1.69 -5.27
N GLY A 49 -6.26 -0.71 -4.39
CA GLY A 49 -7.42 -0.54 -3.51
C GLY A 49 -7.19 -1.04 -2.09
N THR A 50 -8.29 -1.33 -1.39
CA THR A 50 -8.27 -1.75 0.02
C THR A 50 -7.89 -3.23 0.14
N ASN A 51 -6.89 -3.50 0.95
CA ASN A 51 -6.44 -4.84 1.34
C ASN A 51 -6.59 -4.99 2.86
N ASN A 52 -7.04 -6.15 3.31
CA ASN A 52 -7.16 -6.46 4.73
C ASN A 52 -5.95 -7.25 5.22
N ILE A 53 -5.34 -6.83 6.33
CA ILE A 53 -4.32 -7.60 7.04
C ILE A 53 -4.97 -8.11 8.32
N ALA A 54 -5.03 -9.43 8.49
CA ALA A 54 -5.64 -10.07 9.65
C ALA A 54 -4.58 -10.79 10.49
N VAL A 55 -4.73 -10.75 11.81
CA VAL A 55 -3.83 -11.39 12.77
C VAL A 55 -4.65 -12.26 13.71
N SER A 56 -4.14 -13.43 14.05
CA SER A 56 -4.75 -14.33 15.04
C SER A 56 -3.70 -15.08 15.85
N VAL A 57 -4.06 -15.42 17.08
CA VAL A 57 -3.24 -16.19 18.02
C VAL A 57 -4.15 -16.96 18.97
N SER A 58 -3.65 -18.02 19.59
CA SER A 58 -4.30 -18.68 20.73
C SER A 58 -3.30 -18.87 21.84
N ASN A 59 -3.78 -18.92 23.08
CA ASN A 59 -2.96 -19.26 24.24
C ASN A 59 -2.97 -20.77 24.51
N VAL A 60 -2.14 -21.23 25.45
CA VAL A 60 -2.02 -22.68 25.75
C VAL A 60 -3.31 -23.32 26.25
N ALA A 61 -4.22 -22.52 26.82
CA ALA A 61 -5.54 -22.95 27.28
C ALA A 61 -6.56 -23.06 26.13
N GLY A 62 -6.19 -22.72 24.90
CA GLY A 62 -7.04 -22.78 23.71
C GLY A 62 -7.92 -21.54 23.50
N ASN A 63 -7.74 -20.47 24.27
CA ASN A 63 -8.47 -19.22 24.08
C ASN A 63 -7.80 -18.40 22.97
N GLY A 64 -8.58 -18.03 21.95
CA GLY A 64 -8.11 -17.30 20.77
C GLY A 64 -8.33 -15.78 20.86
N ALA A 65 -7.50 -15.03 20.13
CA ALA A 65 -7.68 -13.61 19.88
C ALA A 65 -7.37 -13.28 18.41
N SER A 66 -8.01 -12.24 17.88
CA SER A 66 -7.79 -11.79 16.50
C SER A 66 -7.98 -10.28 16.36
N ALA A 67 -7.26 -9.68 15.41
CA ALA A 67 -7.40 -8.28 15.03
C ALA A 67 -7.20 -8.13 13.51
N ALA A 68 -7.65 -7.03 12.93
CA ALA A 68 -7.44 -6.74 11.52
C ALA A 68 -7.26 -5.24 11.26
N GLN A 69 -6.52 -4.91 10.20
CA GLN A 69 -6.28 -3.55 9.75
C GLN A 69 -6.38 -3.46 8.23
N GLU A 70 -7.13 -2.47 7.76
CA GLU A 70 -7.17 -2.13 6.34
C GLU A 70 -5.95 -1.29 5.95
N VAL A 71 -5.36 -1.65 4.81
CA VAL A 71 -4.30 -0.89 4.14
C VAL A 71 -4.73 -0.63 2.69
N ARG A 72 -4.32 0.50 2.12
CA ARG A 72 -4.62 0.84 0.73
C ARG A 72 -3.36 0.76 -0.10
N VAL A 73 -3.43 0.05 -1.22
CA VAL A 73 -2.39 0.01 -2.25
C VAL A 73 -2.84 0.89 -3.41
N ASP A 74 -1.94 1.73 -3.90
CA ASP A 74 -2.14 2.53 -5.09
C ASP A 74 -0.84 2.51 -5.90
N THR A 75 -0.85 1.73 -6.98
CA THR A 75 0.27 1.58 -7.92
C THR A 75 -0.04 2.17 -9.29
N SER A 76 -1.20 2.84 -9.41
CA SER A 76 -1.65 3.44 -10.66
C SER A 76 -0.79 4.65 -11.00
N ALA A 77 -0.09 4.59 -12.14
CA ALA A 77 0.76 5.68 -12.60
C ALA A 77 -0.08 6.86 -13.10
N PRO A 78 0.36 8.12 -12.88
CA PRO A 78 -0.28 9.27 -13.48
C PRO A 78 -0.13 9.23 -15.00
N THR A 79 -1.12 9.77 -15.71
CA THR A 79 -1.09 9.92 -17.16
C THR A 79 -0.89 11.39 -17.53
N ILE A 80 -0.06 11.64 -18.55
CA ILE A 80 0.18 12.97 -19.11
C ILE A 80 -0.29 12.97 -20.57
N THR A 81 -1.05 13.98 -20.95
CA THR A 81 -1.50 14.19 -22.34
C THR A 81 -1.09 15.58 -22.80
N ILE A 82 -0.62 15.70 -24.04
CA ILE A 82 -0.34 16.98 -24.69
C ILE A 82 -1.52 17.29 -25.62
N ASN A 83 -2.00 18.53 -25.58
CA ASN A 83 -3.08 19.00 -26.45
C ASN A 83 -2.55 19.22 -27.88
N THR A 84 -3.44 19.19 -28.86
CA THR A 84 -3.13 19.50 -30.27
C THR A 84 -2.40 20.84 -30.39
N LEU A 85 -1.31 20.86 -31.16
CA LEU A 85 -0.57 22.09 -31.44
C LEU A 85 -1.25 22.89 -32.55
N ALA A 86 -1.07 24.22 -32.56
CA ALA A 86 -1.59 25.11 -33.62
C ALA A 86 -3.12 25.04 -33.89
N GLY A 87 -3.90 24.32 -33.08
CA GLY A 87 -5.35 24.14 -33.23
C GLY A 87 -5.76 22.99 -34.15
N ASP A 88 -4.88 22.54 -35.05
CA ASP A 88 -5.13 21.46 -36.02
C ASP A 88 -4.04 20.37 -36.02
N ASP A 89 -3.10 20.44 -35.09
CA ASP A 89 -1.94 19.55 -34.96
C ASP A 89 -0.96 19.62 -36.15
N VAL A 90 -1.00 20.70 -36.93
CA VAL A 90 -0.10 20.95 -38.06
C VAL A 90 0.55 22.33 -37.92
N LEU A 91 1.88 22.34 -37.79
CA LEU A 91 2.61 23.61 -37.74
C LEU A 91 2.85 24.15 -39.15
N ASN A 92 2.30 25.31 -39.48
CA ASN A 92 2.60 26.02 -40.72
C ASN A 92 3.73 27.05 -40.56
N ALA A 93 4.19 27.62 -41.68
CA ALA A 93 5.32 28.55 -41.69
C ALA A 93 5.06 29.86 -40.92
N ALA A 94 3.81 30.33 -40.87
CA ALA A 94 3.46 31.54 -40.14
C ALA A 94 3.45 31.29 -38.62
N GLU A 95 2.90 30.15 -38.19
CA GLU A 95 2.88 29.74 -36.77
C GLU A 95 4.29 29.43 -36.26
N ALA A 96 5.15 28.80 -37.08
CA ALA A 96 6.54 28.54 -36.72
C ALA A 96 7.37 29.81 -36.48
N ALA A 97 6.91 30.96 -36.99
CA ALA A 97 7.56 32.26 -36.80
C ALA A 97 7.08 33.01 -35.55
N GLN A 98 6.12 32.46 -34.79
CA GLN A 98 5.57 33.07 -33.58
C GLN A 98 5.79 32.16 -32.35
N PRO A 99 5.68 32.69 -31.12
CA PRO A 99 5.69 31.87 -29.92
C PRO A 99 4.52 30.87 -29.91
N LEU A 100 4.83 29.58 -29.74
CA LEU A 100 3.84 28.51 -29.62
C LEU A 100 3.64 28.12 -28.16
N THR A 101 2.38 28.04 -27.72
CA THR A 101 2.06 27.53 -26.39
C THR A 101 1.80 26.02 -26.47
N ILE A 102 2.57 25.24 -25.71
CA ILE A 102 2.33 23.81 -25.53
C ILE A 102 1.53 23.64 -24.24
N SER A 103 0.41 22.96 -24.32
CA SER A 103 -0.47 22.71 -23.18
C SER A 103 -0.85 21.24 -23.09
N GLY A 104 -1.37 20.84 -21.94
CA GLY A 104 -1.72 19.45 -21.70
C GLY A 104 -2.49 19.28 -20.41
N THR A 105 -2.81 18.03 -20.09
CA THR A 105 -3.46 17.65 -18.83
C THR A 105 -2.72 16.50 -18.16
N THR A 106 -2.83 16.43 -16.84
CA THR A 106 -2.36 15.31 -16.03
C THR A 106 -3.52 14.74 -15.25
N VAL A 107 -3.64 13.41 -15.22
CA VAL A 107 -4.72 12.69 -14.54
C VAL A 107 -4.10 11.63 -13.64
N GLY A 108 -4.71 11.38 -12.47
CA GLY A 108 -4.27 10.31 -11.57
C GLY A 108 -3.02 10.64 -10.74
N ALA A 109 -2.56 11.89 -10.74
CA ALA A 109 -1.57 12.32 -9.76
C ALA A 109 -2.24 12.39 -8.38
N GLU A 110 -1.87 11.50 -7.46
CA GLU A 110 -2.31 11.63 -6.06
C GLU A 110 -1.77 12.96 -5.49
N ALA A 111 -2.65 13.73 -4.83
CA ALA A 111 -2.20 14.84 -4.00
C ALA A 111 -1.37 14.28 -2.83
N VAL A 112 -0.30 14.98 -2.44
CA VAL A 112 0.50 14.62 -1.26
C VAL A 112 -0.45 14.40 -0.07
N ARG A 113 -0.53 13.17 0.42
CA ARG A 113 -1.33 12.84 1.61
C ARG A 113 -0.76 13.62 2.80
N PRO A 114 -1.55 14.43 3.53
CA PRO A 114 -1.06 15.00 4.79
C PRO A 114 -0.66 13.85 5.71
N SER A 115 0.50 13.95 6.36
CA SER A 115 1.02 12.91 7.24
C SER A 115 0.00 12.62 8.33
N ARG A 116 -0.51 11.38 8.42
CA ARG A 116 -1.15 10.90 9.64
C ARG A 116 -0.05 10.75 10.69
N SER A 117 0.02 11.68 11.64
CA SER A 117 0.78 11.44 12.87
C SER A 117 0.12 10.28 13.62
N PRO A 118 0.92 9.37 14.21
CA PRO A 118 0.42 8.29 15.06
C PRO A 118 -0.24 8.82 16.34
#